data_AF-A0A6C0J4D3-F1
#
_entry.id   AF-A0A6C0J4D3-F1
#
_cell.length_a   1.000
_cell.length_b   1.000
_cell.length_c   1.000
_cell.angle_alpha   90.00
_cell.angle_beta   90.00
_cell.angle_gamma   90.00
#
_symmetry.space_group_name_H-M   'P 1'
#
loop_
_entity.id
_entity.type
_entity.pdbx_description
1 polymer ?
#
loop_
_entity_poly.entity_id
_entity_poly.type
_entity_poly.pdbx_seq_one_letter_code
_entity_poly.pdbx_strand_id
1 'polypeptide(L)'
;MFNIITNSYNFKRYSEYAKSRGLVRDVCILESLDQNPGLDNINDYIKVVQKSELWFHLRALASSTASAVGKLIKGTTQYPSFNQITDLWKDKILDVPFNKTHTMKGHMKWGVDYEDPALVHFTVNNNLTVAQVGTIYLPMTSIIEMMENFLPAEDISVIQTLVDKFPSIKDEHFLVSPDGLVGKKDDGSYSDLPSDLVGMLEIKCISPFHHVENKDGTLSWVDDMEKRQWYHAGEIPYVYIIQICMQALSGIHRFNMNETHIMWFVRWSPWGFSEFNIEFGHLVKMGIISAILYLTLKQRIITIDDLPFQYVNYEKPLVELLNKYYNIIIDSMNHRYIDHINLYPEFHMYREVTENFKFKVS
;
A
#
# COMPACT_ATOMS: atom_id res chain seq x y z
N MET A 1 -10.33 -24.41 -1.67
CA MET A 1 -11.08 -23.15 -1.81
C MET A 1 -10.68 -22.25 -0.65
N PHE A 2 -10.17 -21.04 -0.92
CA PHE A 2 -9.62 -20.14 0.12
C PHE A 2 -10.70 -19.29 0.82
N ASN A 3 -11.98 -19.41 0.46
CA ASN A 3 -13.05 -18.47 0.81
C ASN A 3 -13.86 -18.91 2.06
N ILE A 4 -13.19 -19.21 3.17
CA ILE A 4 -13.85 -19.83 4.34
C ILE A 4 -14.65 -18.80 5.14
N ILE A 5 -14.07 -17.63 5.41
CA ILE A 5 -14.80 -16.57 6.14
C ILE A 5 -15.87 -15.95 5.26
N THR A 6 -15.55 -15.63 4.01
CA THR A 6 -16.47 -14.86 3.15
C THR A 6 -17.82 -15.57 2.95
N ASN A 7 -17.85 -16.90 3.14
CA ASN A 7 -19.05 -17.70 3.09
C ASN A 7 -19.72 -17.98 4.45
N SER A 8 -19.04 -17.67 5.56
CA SER A 8 -19.56 -17.94 6.91
C SER A 8 -20.77 -17.05 7.23
N TYR A 9 -21.67 -17.58 8.06
CA TYR A 9 -22.85 -16.83 8.51
C TYR A 9 -22.46 -15.57 9.30
N ASN A 10 -21.46 -15.71 10.19
CA ASN A 10 -20.99 -14.60 11.02
C ASN A 10 -20.44 -13.45 10.17
N PHE A 11 -19.63 -13.74 9.15
CA PHE A 11 -19.10 -12.70 8.29
C PHE A 11 -20.19 -12.03 7.45
N LYS A 12 -21.11 -12.80 6.84
CA LYS A 12 -22.23 -12.25 6.07
C LYS A 12 -23.04 -11.27 6.91
N ARG A 13 -23.34 -11.62 8.16
CA ARG A 13 -24.02 -10.73 9.11
C ARG A 13 -23.22 -9.44 9.41
N TYR A 14 -21.90 -9.54 9.62
CA TYR A 14 -21.03 -8.36 9.83
C TYR A 14 -20.97 -7.47 8.58
N SER A 15 -20.88 -8.07 7.40
CA SER A 15 -20.87 -7.36 6.12
C SER A 15 -22.20 -6.63 5.87
N GLU A 16 -23.33 -7.30 6.10
CA GLU A 16 -24.66 -6.70 6.01
C GLU A 16 -24.84 -5.56 7.03
N TYR A 17 -24.33 -5.74 8.26
CA TYR A 17 -24.32 -4.67 9.26
C TYR A 17 -23.50 -3.47 8.77
N ALA A 18 -22.27 -3.69 8.29
CA ALA A 18 -21.41 -2.61 7.80
C ALA A 18 -22.06 -1.87 6.63
N LYS A 19 -22.64 -2.58 5.67
CA LYS A 19 -23.37 -2.01 4.52
C LYS A 19 -24.60 -1.23 4.95
N SER A 20 -25.48 -1.82 5.77
CA SER A 20 -26.72 -1.16 6.24
C SER A 20 -26.46 0.06 7.13
N ARG A 21 -25.27 0.16 7.72
CA ARG A 21 -24.83 1.30 8.52
C ARG A 21 -23.96 2.30 7.75
N GLY A 22 -23.80 2.10 6.44
CA GLY A 22 -23.02 2.99 5.57
C GLY A 22 -21.51 3.00 5.87
N LEU A 23 -21.00 1.98 6.56
CA LEU A 23 -19.59 1.92 7.01
C LEU A 23 -18.62 1.50 5.92
N VAL A 24 -19.10 0.80 4.89
CA VAL A 24 -18.32 0.40 3.72
C VAL A 24 -18.99 0.98 2.48
N ARG A 25 -18.20 1.63 1.63
CA ARG A 25 -18.59 2.25 0.37
C ARG A 25 -17.65 1.83 -0.74
N ASP A 26 -18.15 1.85 -1.97
CA ASP A 26 -17.34 1.64 -3.16
C ASP A 26 -17.68 2.69 -4.20
N VAL A 27 -16.73 3.61 -4.43
CA VAL A 27 -16.85 4.70 -5.40
C VAL A 27 -16.43 4.23 -6.79
N CYS A 28 -15.84 3.03 -6.90
CA CYS A 28 -15.54 2.44 -8.19
C CYS A 28 -16.87 2.07 -8.86
N ILE A 29 -17.06 2.56 -10.08
CA ILE A 29 -18.29 2.30 -10.81
C ILE A 29 -18.12 0.97 -11.55
N LEU A 30 -18.88 -0.04 -11.15
CA LEU A 30 -18.99 -1.28 -11.90
C LEU A 30 -19.57 -1.00 -13.31
N GLU A 31 -18.92 -1.57 -14.33
CA GLU A 31 -19.40 -1.78 -15.71
C GLU A 31 -19.40 -0.63 -16.75
N SER A 32 -19.15 0.65 -16.41
CA SER A 32 -19.26 1.72 -17.43
C SER A 32 -17.95 2.26 -18.02
N LEU A 33 -16.79 1.93 -17.45
CA LEU A 33 -15.50 2.48 -17.90
C LEU A 33 -14.65 1.52 -18.74
N ASP A 34 -15.02 0.24 -18.83
CA ASP A 34 -14.27 -0.76 -19.63
C ASP A 34 -14.41 -0.54 -21.16
N GLN A 35 -15.25 0.38 -21.62
CA GLN A 35 -15.42 0.70 -23.05
C GLN A 35 -14.79 2.03 -23.49
N ASN A 36 -14.18 2.79 -22.58
CA ASN A 36 -13.60 4.10 -22.93
C ASN A 36 -12.11 4.14 -22.54
N PRO A 37 -11.19 3.75 -23.44
CA PRO A 37 -9.74 3.79 -23.19
C PRO A 37 -9.17 5.21 -23.02
N GLY A 38 -10.00 6.25 -23.09
CA GLY A 38 -9.64 7.65 -22.84
C GLY A 38 -10.52 8.25 -21.74
N LEU A 39 -10.23 7.96 -20.47
CA LEU A 39 -10.69 8.85 -19.41
C LEU A 39 -10.00 10.22 -19.59
N ASP A 40 -10.66 11.15 -20.28
CA ASP A 40 -10.12 12.50 -20.52
C ASP A 40 -9.95 13.29 -19.22
N ASN A 41 -10.70 12.94 -18.17
CA ASN A 41 -10.66 13.60 -16.87
C ASN A 41 -9.91 12.75 -15.84
N ILE A 42 -8.70 13.19 -15.51
CA ILE A 42 -7.83 12.60 -14.48
C ILE A 42 -8.54 12.45 -13.13
N ASN A 43 -9.50 13.33 -12.81
CA ASN A 43 -10.25 13.26 -11.55
C ASN A 43 -11.13 12.01 -11.41
N ASP A 44 -11.48 11.37 -12.52
CA ASP A 44 -12.31 10.17 -12.55
C ASP A 44 -11.49 8.88 -12.37
N TYR A 45 -10.16 8.96 -12.29
CA TYR A 45 -9.29 7.80 -12.03
C TYR A 45 -9.64 7.13 -10.68
N ILE A 46 -10.17 7.88 -9.72
CA ILE A 46 -10.61 7.37 -8.41
C ILE A 46 -11.84 6.45 -8.52
N LYS A 47 -12.53 6.44 -9.66
CA LYS A 47 -13.70 5.59 -9.94
C LYS A 47 -13.35 4.34 -10.75
N VAL A 48 -12.09 4.21 -11.18
CA VAL A 48 -11.62 3.07 -11.97
C VAL A 48 -11.52 1.84 -11.08
N VAL A 49 -12.23 0.77 -11.43
CA VAL A 49 -12.19 -0.49 -10.70
C VAL A 49 -10.76 -1.01 -10.61
N GLN A 50 -10.26 -1.23 -9.38
CA GLN A 50 -8.91 -1.77 -9.20
C GLN A 50 -8.79 -3.15 -9.86
N LYS A 51 -7.62 -3.43 -10.46
CA LYS A 51 -7.33 -4.70 -11.16
C LYS A 51 -8.12 -4.90 -12.47
N SER A 52 -8.85 -3.89 -12.97
CA SER A 52 -9.42 -3.86 -14.33
C SER A 52 -8.35 -3.64 -15.40
N GLU A 53 -8.68 -3.89 -16.68
CA GLU A 53 -7.76 -3.63 -17.81
C GLU A 53 -7.36 -2.15 -17.89
N LEU A 54 -8.33 -1.24 -17.74
CA LEU A 54 -8.07 0.19 -17.70
C LEU A 54 -7.14 0.57 -16.54
N TRP A 55 -7.33 -0.01 -15.35
CA TRP A 55 -6.43 0.22 -14.22
C TRP A 55 -4.98 -0.21 -14.51
N PHE A 56 -4.78 -1.37 -15.15
CA PHE A 56 -3.45 -1.80 -15.56
C PHE A 56 -2.85 -0.90 -16.64
N HIS A 57 -3.65 -0.46 -17.61
CA HIS A 57 -3.22 0.45 -18.66
C HIS A 57 -2.74 1.80 -18.08
N LEU A 58 -3.53 2.43 -17.22
CA LEU A 58 -3.16 3.69 -16.57
C LEU A 58 -1.84 3.57 -15.79
N ARG A 59 -1.64 2.45 -15.08
CA ARG A 59 -0.40 2.18 -14.33
C ARG A 59 0.83 1.98 -15.19
N ALA A 60 0.66 1.51 -16.43
CA ALA A 60 1.76 1.39 -17.38
C ALA A 60 2.22 2.76 -17.92
N LEU A 61 1.32 3.76 -17.94
CA LEU A 61 1.62 5.14 -18.35
C LEU A 61 2.26 5.98 -17.23
N ALA A 62 2.15 5.53 -15.98
CA ALA A 62 2.68 6.24 -14.83
C ALA A 62 4.19 6.10 -14.69
N SER A 63 4.84 7.09 -14.08
CA SER A 63 6.27 7.04 -13.79
C SER A 63 6.64 5.91 -12.85
N SER A 64 5.74 5.63 -11.89
CA SER A 64 5.73 4.47 -11.01
C SER A 64 4.42 4.43 -10.21
N THR A 65 4.30 3.44 -9.33
CA THR A 65 3.17 3.28 -8.42
C THR A 65 3.67 3.26 -6.98
N ALA A 66 2.84 3.66 -6.02
CA ALA A 66 3.23 3.70 -4.60
C ALA A 66 3.90 2.39 -4.11
N SER A 67 3.33 1.25 -4.48
CA SER A 67 3.83 -0.09 -4.15
C SER A 67 5.17 -0.48 -4.80
N ALA A 68 5.63 0.26 -5.81
CA ALA A 68 6.85 -0.03 -6.57
C ALA A 68 8.03 0.87 -6.16
N VAL A 69 7.76 2.11 -5.74
CA VAL A 69 8.80 3.09 -5.34
C VAL A 69 9.74 2.50 -4.28
N GLY A 70 9.18 1.95 -3.19
CA GLY A 70 9.99 1.43 -2.09
C GLY A 70 10.84 0.20 -2.43
N LYS A 71 10.57 -0.49 -3.54
CA LYS A 71 11.36 -1.65 -3.98
C LYS A 71 12.71 -1.25 -4.58
N LEU A 72 12.82 -0.02 -5.10
CA LEU A 72 13.96 0.46 -5.89
C LEU A 72 14.80 1.51 -5.14
N ILE A 73 14.51 1.73 -3.85
CA ILE A 73 15.21 2.63 -2.95
C ILE A 73 15.71 1.85 -1.73
N LYS A 74 16.93 2.16 -1.28
CA LYS A 74 17.53 1.63 -0.05
C LYS A 74 17.44 2.66 1.10
N GLY A 75 16.79 2.28 2.19
CA GLY A 75 16.85 3.00 3.46
C GLY A 75 17.84 2.41 4.46
N THR A 76 17.63 2.68 5.74
CA THR A 76 18.42 2.15 6.87
C THR A 76 18.12 0.69 7.21
N THR A 77 16.98 0.17 6.75
CA THR A 77 16.51 -1.19 7.05
C THR A 77 17.39 -2.28 6.45
N GLN A 78 17.35 -3.49 7.04
CA GLN A 78 18.09 -4.64 6.52
C GLN A 78 17.62 -5.04 5.10
N TYR A 79 16.32 -4.91 4.84
CA TYR A 79 15.70 -5.29 3.57
C TYR A 79 14.94 -4.11 2.94
N PRO A 80 14.93 -3.98 1.60
CA PRO A 80 15.74 -4.77 0.66
C PRO A 80 17.25 -4.45 0.78
N SER A 81 18.11 -5.40 0.45
CA SER A 81 19.58 -5.20 0.41
C SER A 81 20.02 -4.48 -0.87
N PHE A 82 21.24 -3.94 -0.90
CA PHE A 82 21.79 -3.32 -2.12
C PHE A 82 21.84 -4.29 -3.30
N ASN A 83 22.11 -5.58 -3.05
CA ASN A 83 22.11 -6.60 -4.11
C ASN A 83 20.69 -6.84 -4.64
N GLN A 84 19.69 -6.95 -3.75
CA GLN A 84 18.30 -7.09 -4.17
C GLN A 84 17.82 -5.88 -4.98
N ILE A 85 18.21 -4.67 -4.59
CA ILE A 85 17.87 -3.46 -5.35
C ILE A 85 18.61 -3.44 -6.69
N THR A 86 19.87 -3.88 -6.74
CA THR A 86 20.63 -4.03 -7.99
C THR A 86 19.90 -4.97 -8.95
N ASP A 87 19.46 -6.13 -8.46
CA ASP A 87 18.72 -7.10 -9.28
C ASP A 87 17.39 -6.50 -9.77
N LEU A 88 16.66 -5.77 -8.91
CA LEU A 88 15.40 -5.13 -9.28
C LEU A 88 15.59 -4.00 -10.32
N TRP A 89 16.66 -3.21 -10.24
CA TRP A 89 17.00 -2.23 -11.27
C TRP A 89 17.39 -2.91 -12.58
N LYS A 90 18.18 -3.99 -12.51
CA LYS A 90 18.55 -4.78 -13.67
C LYS A 90 17.32 -5.34 -14.38
N ASP A 91 16.37 -5.93 -13.65
CA ASP A 91 15.12 -6.43 -14.19
C ASP A 91 14.29 -5.32 -14.83
N LYS A 92 14.25 -4.12 -14.23
CA LYS A 92 13.55 -2.96 -14.77
C LYS A 92 14.18 -2.44 -16.07
N ILE A 93 15.51 -2.40 -16.17
CA ILE A 93 16.23 -1.95 -17.38
C ILE A 93 16.04 -2.94 -18.53
N LEU A 94 16.07 -4.24 -18.21
CA LEU A 94 15.94 -5.32 -19.18
C LEU A 94 14.48 -5.66 -19.54
N ASP A 95 13.51 -4.93 -18.97
CA ASP A 95 12.08 -5.19 -19.11
C ASP A 95 11.72 -6.68 -18.86
N VAL A 96 12.32 -7.26 -17.81
CA VAL A 96 12.12 -8.67 -17.48
C VAL A 96 10.67 -8.86 -17.05
N PRO A 97 9.90 -9.74 -17.72
CA PRO A 97 8.51 -9.96 -17.36
C PRO A 97 8.41 -10.55 -15.95
N PHE A 98 7.50 -10.00 -15.16
CA PHE A 98 7.25 -10.46 -13.80
C PHE A 98 6.55 -11.83 -13.80
N ASN A 99 7.33 -12.90 -13.68
CA ASN A 99 6.82 -14.26 -13.61
C ASN A 99 6.32 -14.60 -12.20
N LYS A 100 5.00 -14.70 -12.04
CA LYS A 100 4.37 -15.09 -10.77
C LYS A 100 4.61 -16.59 -10.50
N THR A 101 5.36 -16.91 -9.46
CA THR A 101 5.48 -18.29 -8.95
C THR A 101 4.13 -18.78 -8.40
N HIS A 102 3.94 -20.10 -8.28
CA HIS A 102 2.71 -20.66 -7.72
C HIS A 102 2.46 -20.17 -6.28
N THR A 103 3.50 -20.08 -5.45
CA THR A 103 3.43 -19.49 -4.11
C THR A 103 2.95 -18.04 -4.16
N MET A 104 3.52 -17.20 -5.04
CA MET A 104 3.09 -15.80 -5.18
C MET A 104 1.63 -15.71 -5.60
N LYS A 105 1.17 -16.56 -6.52
CA LYS A 105 -0.25 -16.62 -6.91
C LYS A 105 -1.14 -16.95 -5.69
N GLY A 106 -0.72 -17.89 -4.84
CA GLY A 106 -1.44 -18.23 -3.61
C GLY A 106 -1.52 -17.08 -2.61
N HIS A 107 -0.40 -16.39 -2.34
CA HIS A 107 -0.38 -15.19 -1.48
C HIS A 107 -1.25 -14.05 -2.04
N MET A 108 -1.17 -13.80 -3.35
CA MET A 108 -1.99 -12.77 -4.01
C MET A 108 -3.47 -13.12 -3.95
N LYS A 109 -3.84 -14.37 -4.23
CA LYS A 109 -5.22 -14.84 -4.15
C LYS A 109 -5.78 -14.69 -2.73
N TRP A 110 -5.00 -15.08 -1.72
CA TRP A 110 -5.36 -14.84 -0.33
C TRP A 110 -5.58 -13.36 -0.04
N GLY A 111 -4.67 -12.50 -0.50
CA GLY A 111 -4.80 -11.05 -0.33
C GLY A 111 -6.13 -10.53 -0.85
N VAL A 112 -6.47 -10.88 -2.11
CA VAL A 112 -7.71 -10.48 -2.77
C VAL A 112 -8.95 -11.03 -2.07
N ASP A 113 -8.97 -12.33 -1.73
CA ASP A 113 -10.16 -12.97 -1.15
C ASP A 113 -10.49 -12.45 0.27
N TYR A 114 -9.51 -11.81 0.95
CA TYR A 114 -9.62 -11.39 2.35
C TYR A 114 -9.51 -9.88 2.60
N GLU A 115 -9.32 -9.08 1.56
CA GLU A 115 -9.32 -7.60 1.62
C GLU A 115 -10.64 -7.06 2.17
N ASP A 116 -11.78 -7.48 1.59
CA ASP A 116 -13.13 -7.11 2.04
C ASP A 116 -13.42 -7.54 3.49
N PRO A 117 -13.10 -8.80 3.91
CA PRO A 117 -13.17 -9.16 5.32
C PRO A 117 -12.40 -8.24 6.27
N ALA A 118 -11.14 -7.96 5.94
CA ALA A 118 -10.32 -7.08 6.76
C ALA A 118 -10.90 -5.65 6.85
N LEU A 119 -11.42 -5.13 5.72
CA LEU A 119 -12.09 -3.84 5.63
C LEU A 119 -13.34 -3.77 6.51
N VAL A 120 -14.21 -4.78 6.44
CA VAL A 120 -15.43 -4.86 7.27
C VAL A 120 -15.08 -4.90 8.74
N HIS A 121 -14.04 -5.64 9.15
CA HIS A 121 -13.62 -5.66 10.56
C HIS A 121 -13.12 -4.29 11.02
N PHE A 122 -12.25 -3.66 10.21
CA PHE A 122 -11.71 -2.34 10.52
C PHE A 122 -12.83 -1.32 10.73
N THR A 123 -13.77 -1.25 9.79
CA THR A 123 -14.88 -0.28 9.82
C THR A 123 -15.83 -0.49 11.00
N VAL A 124 -16.19 -1.75 11.30
CA VAL A 124 -17.07 -2.07 12.44
C VAL A 124 -16.39 -1.79 13.77
N ASN A 125 -15.12 -2.16 13.93
CA ASN A 125 -14.39 -2.00 15.18
C ASN A 125 -14.07 -0.54 15.50
N ASN A 126 -13.78 0.27 14.48
CA ASN A 126 -13.47 1.69 14.65
C ASN A 126 -14.71 2.59 14.52
N ASN A 127 -15.86 2.05 14.08
CA ASN A 127 -17.07 2.81 13.76
C ASN A 127 -16.78 3.98 12.80
N LEU A 128 -15.96 3.70 11.77
CA LEU A 128 -15.58 4.63 10.72
C LEU A 128 -16.17 4.19 9.39
N THR A 129 -16.38 5.14 8.49
CA THR A 129 -16.78 4.86 7.11
C THR A 129 -15.54 4.77 6.24
N VAL A 130 -15.45 3.75 5.40
CA VAL A 130 -14.37 3.61 4.43
C VAL A 130 -14.95 3.47 3.03
N ALA A 131 -14.47 4.31 2.12
CA ALA A 131 -14.77 4.24 0.70
C ALA A 131 -13.58 3.66 -0.07
N GLN A 132 -13.82 2.53 -0.73
CA GLN A 132 -12.89 1.96 -1.71
C GLN A 132 -12.83 2.87 -2.95
N VAL A 133 -11.62 3.11 -3.44
CA VAL A 133 -11.35 3.98 -4.59
C VAL A 133 -10.35 3.32 -5.54
N GLY A 134 -10.39 3.74 -6.79
CA GLY A 134 -9.53 3.26 -7.87
C GLY A 134 -8.07 3.69 -7.74
N THR A 135 -7.66 4.65 -8.57
CA THR A 135 -6.31 5.21 -8.51
C THR A 135 -6.33 6.73 -8.47
N ILE A 136 -5.40 7.30 -7.72
CA ILE A 136 -5.22 8.74 -7.57
C ILE A 136 -4.00 9.13 -8.40
N TYR A 137 -4.18 10.13 -9.24
CA TYR A 137 -3.08 10.79 -9.94
C TYR A 137 -2.36 11.73 -8.99
N LEU A 138 -1.04 11.59 -8.88
CA LEU A 138 -0.20 12.40 -8.02
C LEU A 138 0.94 13.00 -8.87
N PRO A 139 0.81 14.26 -9.33
CA PRO A 139 1.83 14.91 -10.14
C PRO A 139 3.02 15.35 -9.30
N MET A 140 4.22 15.30 -9.88
CA MET A 140 5.43 15.77 -9.21
C MET A 140 5.41 17.25 -8.88
N THR A 141 4.74 18.08 -9.68
CA THR A 141 4.54 19.50 -9.38
C THR A 141 3.91 19.70 -8.02
N SER A 142 2.86 18.94 -7.69
CA SER A 142 2.21 19.02 -6.38
C SER A 142 3.10 18.50 -5.25
N ILE A 143 3.87 17.44 -5.46
CA ILE A 143 4.83 16.95 -4.45
C ILE A 143 5.89 18.02 -4.14
N ILE A 144 6.39 18.72 -5.17
CA ILE A 144 7.38 19.79 -5.01
C ILE A 144 6.77 20.99 -4.28
N GLU A 145 5.53 21.39 -4.60
CA GLU A 145 4.81 22.45 -3.88
C GLU A 145 4.59 22.11 -2.39
N MET A 146 4.38 20.83 -2.05
CA MET A 146 4.24 20.40 -0.66
C MET A 146 5.55 20.56 0.16
N MET A 147 6.72 20.68 -0.48
CA MET A 147 7.99 20.82 0.24
C MET A 147 7.97 22.02 1.20
N GLU A 148 7.49 23.17 0.73
CA GLU A 148 7.48 24.42 1.51
C GLU A 148 6.55 24.37 2.72
N ASN A 149 5.50 23.55 2.65
CA ASN A 149 4.50 23.44 3.71
C ASN A 149 4.87 22.41 4.80
N PHE A 150 5.66 21.39 4.46
CA PHE A 150 5.87 20.23 5.34
C PHE A 150 7.32 20.04 5.79
N LEU A 151 8.30 20.55 5.05
CA LEU A 151 9.72 20.36 5.35
C LEU A 151 10.34 21.62 5.92
N PRO A 152 11.30 21.48 6.86
CA PRO A 152 12.06 22.63 7.34
C PRO A 152 13.01 23.14 6.24
N ALA A 153 13.38 24.42 6.31
CA ALA A 153 14.12 25.12 5.25
C ALA A 153 15.47 24.44 4.92
N GLU A 154 16.16 23.89 5.92
CA GLU A 154 17.40 23.15 5.74
C GLU A 154 17.21 21.89 4.89
N ASP A 155 16.13 21.13 5.11
CA ASP A 155 15.85 19.91 4.36
C ASP A 155 15.42 20.24 2.92
N ILE A 156 14.67 21.34 2.75
CA ILE A 156 14.28 21.87 1.42
C ILE A 156 15.53 22.17 0.58
N SER A 157 16.55 22.81 1.15
CA SER A 157 17.77 23.17 0.40
C SER A 157 18.51 21.94 -0.16
N VAL A 158 18.52 20.84 0.58
CA VAL A 158 19.10 19.56 0.15
C VAL A 158 18.32 18.98 -1.03
N ILE A 159 16.99 18.98 -0.93
CA ILE A 159 16.10 18.42 -1.95
C ILE A 159 16.12 19.27 -3.23
N GLN A 160 16.10 20.61 -3.09
CA GLN A 160 16.10 21.54 -4.21
C GLN A 160 17.32 21.34 -5.12
N THR A 161 18.48 21.00 -4.54
CA THR A 161 19.69 20.68 -5.30
C THR A 161 19.45 19.54 -6.32
N LEU A 162 18.65 18.53 -5.97
CA LEU A 162 18.31 17.44 -6.91
C LEU A 162 17.23 17.87 -7.91
N VAL A 163 16.21 18.62 -7.45
CA VAL A 163 15.15 19.13 -8.33
C VAL A 163 15.71 20.01 -9.44
N ASP A 164 16.69 20.87 -9.13
CA ASP A 164 17.33 21.74 -10.11
C ASP A 164 18.27 20.98 -11.04
N LYS A 165 18.92 19.91 -10.53
CA LYS A 165 19.81 19.06 -11.32
C LYS A 165 19.06 18.16 -12.30
N PHE A 166 17.85 17.73 -11.94
CA PHE A 166 17.02 16.82 -12.73
C PHE A 166 15.65 17.45 -13.03
N PRO A 167 15.60 18.55 -13.82
CA PRO A 167 14.38 19.34 -13.98
C PRO A 167 13.21 18.57 -14.60
N SER A 168 13.49 17.55 -15.41
CA SER A 168 12.48 16.71 -16.05
C SER A 168 11.68 15.84 -15.07
N ILE A 169 12.11 15.68 -13.80
CA ILE A 169 11.27 14.99 -12.81
C ILE A 169 9.95 15.74 -12.56
N LYS A 170 9.87 17.03 -12.89
CA LYS A 170 8.67 17.86 -12.71
C LYS A 170 7.51 17.42 -13.62
N ASP A 171 7.83 16.81 -14.76
CA ASP A 171 6.86 16.35 -15.76
C ASP A 171 6.35 14.91 -15.47
N GLU A 172 6.90 14.26 -14.44
CA GLU A 172 6.57 12.90 -14.05
C GLU A 172 5.36 12.86 -13.09
N HIS A 173 4.72 11.70 -12.97
CA HIS A 173 3.60 11.50 -12.05
C HIS A 173 3.54 10.08 -11.53
N PHE A 174 2.95 9.92 -10.35
CA PHE A 174 2.68 8.61 -9.75
C PHE A 174 1.20 8.27 -9.81
N LEU A 175 0.91 6.98 -9.83
CA LEU A 175 -0.42 6.47 -9.54
C LEU A 175 -0.45 5.76 -8.18
N VAL A 176 -1.42 6.15 -7.37
CA VAL A 176 -1.56 5.72 -5.98
C VAL A 176 -2.96 5.15 -5.75
N SER A 177 -3.03 3.88 -5.36
CA SER A 177 -4.29 3.19 -5.04
C SER A 177 -4.24 2.81 -3.56
N PRO A 178 -4.84 3.61 -2.66
CA PRO A 178 -5.08 3.17 -1.29
C PRO A 178 -6.19 2.12 -1.27
N ASP A 179 -6.25 1.34 -0.20
CA ASP A 179 -7.34 0.38 -0.02
C ASP A 179 -8.64 1.08 0.41
N GLY A 180 -8.54 2.27 1.01
CA GLY A 180 -9.71 3.13 1.17
C GLY A 180 -9.44 4.54 1.71
N LEU A 181 -10.42 5.41 1.50
CA LEU A 181 -10.52 6.73 2.13
C LEU A 181 -11.39 6.62 3.37
N VAL A 182 -10.90 7.10 4.50
CA VAL A 182 -11.54 6.94 5.80
C VAL A 182 -12.21 8.24 6.21
N GLY A 183 -13.48 8.17 6.56
CA GLY A 183 -14.27 9.29 7.05
C GLY A 183 -15.03 8.97 8.33
N LYS A 184 -15.55 10.01 8.97
CA LYS A 184 -16.56 9.84 10.03
C LYS A 184 -17.81 9.21 9.44
N LYS A 185 -18.57 8.53 10.29
CA LYS A 185 -19.85 7.95 9.90
C LYS A 185 -20.83 9.05 9.47
N ASP A 186 -21.40 8.90 8.27
CA ASP A 186 -22.43 9.78 7.74
C ASP A 186 -23.49 8.97 6.95
N ASP A 187 -24.58 9.63 6.55
CA ASP A 187 -25.73 9.02 5.86
C ASP A 187 -25.60 9.04 4.31
N GLY A 188 -24.39 9.20 3.78
CA GLY A 188 -24.12 9.20 2.34
C GLY A 188 -24.40 7.86 1.63
N SER A 189 -24.52 7.91 0.30
CA SER A 189 -24.82 6.71 -0.49
C SER A 189 -23.61 5.79 -0.63
N TYR A 190 -23.84 4.52 -1.01
CA TYR A 190 -22.79 3.52 -1.16
C TYR A 190 -21.71 3.91 -2.19
N SER A 191 -22.07 4.68 -3.21
CA SER A 191 -21.18 5.13 -4.28
C SER A 191 -20.52 6.48 -4.02
N ASP A 192 -20.81 7.12 -2.89
CA ASP A 192 -20.28 8.44 -2.54
C ASP A 192 -19.01 8.34 -1.69
N LEU A 193 -18.16 9.35 -1.82
CA LEU A 193 -17.08 9.58 -0.87
C LEU A 193 -17.67 9.96 0.51
N PRO A 194 -16.99 9.64 1.62
CA PRO A 194 -17.35 10.17 2.93
C PRO A 194 -17.25 11.70 2.93
N SER A 195 -18.20 12.36 3.60
CA SER A 195 -18.28 13.83 3.64
C SER A 195 -17.24 14.49 4.52
N ASP A 196 -16.84 13.81 5.61
CA ASP A 196 -15.83 14.26 6.58
C ASP A 196 -14.70 13.25 6.64
N LEU A 197 -13.71 13.44 5.77
CA LEU A 197 -12.52 12.60 5.70
C LEU A 197 -11.63 12.84 6.92
N VAL A 198 -11.17 11.75 7.52
CA VAL A 198 -10.25 11.74 8.67
C VAL A 198 -8.92 11.06 8.34
N GLY A 199 -8.81 10.43 7.16
CA GLY A 199 -7.56 9.86 6.69
C GLY A 199 -7.70 8.77 5.63
N MET A 200 -6.76 7.83 5.60
CA MET A 200 -6.63 6.79 4.58
C MET A 200 -6.29 5.42 5.18
N LEU A 201 -6.62 4.35 4.47
CA LEU A 201 -6.44 2.97 4.90
C LEU A 201 -5.60 2.18 3.90
N GLU A 202 -4.67 1.39 4.43
CA GLU A 202 -3.92 0.35 3.73
C GLU A 202 -4.02 -0.95 4.52
N ILE A 203 -4.35 -2.04 3.85
CA ILE A 203 -4.60 -3.38 4.39
C ILE A 203 -3.64 -4.37 3.75
N LYS A 204 -2.90 -5.10 4.59
CA LYS A 204 -2.08 -6.25 4.20
C LYS A 204 -2.65 -7.53 4.79
N CYS A 205 -3.30 -8.31 3.93
CA CYS A 205 -3.79 -9.66 4.26
C CYS A 205 -2.65 -10.68 4.14
N ILE A 206 -1.99 -10.99 5.25
CA ILE A 206 -0.87 -11.93 5.30
C ILE A 206 -1.41 -13.35 5.23
N SER A 207 -1.03 -14.08 4.18
CA SER A 207 -1.48 -15.45 3.99
C SER A 207 -0.84 -16.40 5.01
N PRO A 208 -1.50 -17.53 5.28
CA PRO A 208 -0.96 -18.52 6.19
C PRO A 208 0.06 -19.46 5.56
N PHE A 209 0.49 -19.28 4.30
CA PHE A 209 1.31 -20.27 3.59
C PHE A 209 2.82 -20.06 3.73
N HIS A 210 3.61 -21.14 3.76
CA HIS A 210 5.06 -21.04 3.64
C HIS A 210 5.48 -20.28 2.38
N HIS A 211 6.64 -19.59 2.46
CA HIS A 211 7.21 -18.83 1.34
C HIS A 211 7.73 -19.70 0.20
N VAL A 212 7.81 -21.02 0.41
CA VAL A 212 8.27 -22.00 -0.57
C VAL A 212 7.19 -23.04 -0.78
N GLU A 213 6.96 -23.37 -2.04
CA GLU A 213 6.05 -24.43 -2.46
C GLU A 213 6.58 -25.82 -2.07
N ASN A 214 5.67 -26.74 -1.78
CA ASN A 214 6.01 -28.16 -1.63
C ASN A 214 6.45 -28.75 -2.98
N LYS A 215 7.28 -29.81 -2.93
CA LYS A 215 7.75 -30.53 -4.12
C LYS A 215 6.63 -31.05 -5.04
N ASP A 216 5.42 -31.24 -4.52
CA ASP A 216 4.25 -31.74 -5.24
C ASP A 216 3.37 -30.64 -5.85
N GLY A 217 3.84 -29.39 -5.85
CA GLY A 217 3.13 -28.28 -6.47
C GLY A 217 2.01 -27.71 -5.57
N THR A 218 2.15 -27.82 -4.25
CA THR A 218 1.13 -27.40 -3.28
C THR A 218 1.69 -26.43 -2.25
N LEU A 219 0.80 -25.66 -1.62
CA LEU A 219 1.12 -24.78 -0.50
C LEU A 219 0.70 -25.44 0.82
N SER A 220 1.57 -25.36 1.82
CA SER A 220 1.26 -25.74 3.20
C SER A 220 1.14 -24.50 4.08
N TRP A 221 0.32 -24.60 5.12
CA TRP A 221 0.31 -23.62 6.20
C TRP A 221 1.67 -23.54 6.86
N VAL A 222 2.05 -22.36 7.35
CA VAL A 222 3.22 -22.24 8.22
C VAL A 222 2.96 -22.90 9.56
N ASP A 223 4.00 -23.53 10.10
CA ASP A 223 3.98 -24.19 11.41
C ASP A 223 3.59 -23.23 12.54
N ASP A 224 3.92 -21.95 12.40
CA ASP A 224 3.67 -20.92 13.40
C ASP A 224 3.18 -19.61 12.75
N MET A 225 1.87 -19.41 12.80
CA MET A 225 1.21 -18.20 12.30
C MET A 225 1.47 -16.97 13.18
N GLU A 226 1.80 -17.17 14.45
CA GLU A 226 2.03 -16.10 15.42
C GLU A 226 3.34 -15.38 15.11
N LYS A 227 4.36 -16.11 14.64
CA LYS A 227 5.60 -15.54 14.11
C LYS A 227 5.43 -14.64 12.87
N ARG A 228 4.24 -14.63 12.26
CA ARG A 228 3.90 -13.72 11.16
C ARG A 228 3.11 -12.50 11.59
N GLN A 229 2.81 -12.37 12.88
CA GLN A 229 2.18 -11.20 13.43
C GLN A 229 3.19 -10.06 13.55
N TRP A 230 2.73 -8.82 13.36
CA TRP A 230 3.53 -7.63 13.66
C TRP A 230 3.00 -7.03 14.95
N TYR A 231 3.82 -7.05 15.99
CA TYR A 231 3.53 -6.46 17.30
C TYR A 231 4.18 -5.09 17.48
N HIS A 232 5.06 -4.66 16.57
CA HIS A 232 5.65 -3.34 16.60
C HIS A 232 5.92 -2.78 15.20
N ALA A 233 5.94 -1.45 15.08
CA ALA A 233 6.09 -0.76 13.80
C ALA A 233 7.39 -1.14 13.06
N GLY A 234 8.47 -1.44 13.81
CA GLY A 234 9.74 -1.89 13.24
C GLY A 234 9.69 -3.22 12.47
N GLU A 235 8.61 -4.00 12.59
CA GLU A 235 8.40 -5.22 11.79
C GLU A 235 7.78 -4.94 10.42
N ILE A 236 7.24 -3.73 10.21
CA ILE A 236 6.62 -3.36 8.94
C ILE A 236 7.73 -3.26 7.88
N PRO A 237 7.63 -4.03 6.78
CA PRO A 237 8.59 -3.95 5.69
C PRO A 237 8.74 -2.51 5.17
N TYR A 238 9.99 -2.10 4.98
CA TYR A 238 10.36 -0.75 4.52
C TYR A 238 9.58 -0.30 3.27
N VAL A 239 9.35 -1.23 2.34
CA VAL A 239 8.59 -0.98 1.10
C VAL A 239 7.16 -0.53 1.37
N TYR A 240 6.52 -1.00 2.45
CA TYR A 240 5.17 -0.60 2.83
C TYR A 240 5.14 0.73 3.56
N ILE A 241 6.20 1.08 4.30
CA ILE A 241 6.34 2.42 4.87
C ILE A 241 6.40 3.46 3.75
N ILE A 242 7.22 3.24 2.72
CA ILE A 242 7.23 4.13 1.54
C ILE A 242 5.87 4.16 0.85
N GLN A 243 5.20 3.01 0.71
CA GLN A 243 3.88 2.94 0.08
C GLN A 243 2.86 3.85 0.79
N ILE A 244 2.76 3.79 2.12
CA ILE A 244 1.83 4.64 2.87
C ILE A 244 2.24 6.11 2.87
N CYS A 245 3.54 6.41 2.76
CA CYS A 245 4.01 7.79 2.56
C CYS A 245 3.51 8.38 1.25
N MET A 246 3.58 7.62 0.16
CA MET A 246 3.04 8.04 -1.15
C MET A 246 1.51 8.19 -1.12
N GLN A 247 0.81 7.38 -0.32
CA GLN A 247 -0.63 7.51 -0.11
C GLN A 247 -0.98 8.80 0.63
N ALA A 248 -0.26 9.15 1.71
CA ALA A 248 -0.48 10.41 2.41
C ALA A 248 -0.34 11.63 1.48
N LEU A 249 0.68 11.65 0.60
CA LEU A 249 0.82 12.69 -0.44
C LEU A 249 -0.41 12.77 -1.35
N SER A 250 -0.91 11.63 -1.81
CA SER A 250 -2.10 11.58 -2.66
C SER A 250 -3.36 12.06 -1.94
N GLY A 251 -3.47 11.81 -0.63
CA GLY A 251 -4.56 12.29 0.22
C GLY A 251 -4.59 13.82 0.31
N ILE A 252 -3.44 14.43 0.55
CA ILE A 252 -3.31 15.89 0.60
C ILE A 252 -3.61 16.49 -0.78
N HIS A 253 -2.97 15.97 -1.82
CA HIS A 253 -3.12 16.47 -3.18
C HIS A 253 -4.58 16.47 -3.65
N ARG A 254 -5.25 15.31 -3.54
CA ARG A 254 -6.53 15.08 -4.20
C ARG A 254 -7.74 15.42 -3.33
N PHE A 255 -7.61 15.27 -2.02
CA PHE A 255 -8.72 15.35 -1.08
C PHE A 255 -8.56 16.44 -0.03
N ASN A 256 -7.54 17.30 -0.18
CA ASN A 256 -7.28 18.42 0.73
C ASN A 256 -7.14 17.96 2.20
N MET A 257 -6.61 16.76 2.42
CA MET A 257 -6.21 16.30 3.75
C MET A 257 -5.04 17.15 4.25
N ASN A 258 -4.78 17.11 5.55
CA ASN A 258 -3.73 17.90 6.21
C ASN A 258 -2.86 17.02 7.12
N GLU A 259 -1.91 17.62 7.83
CA GLU A 259 -0.94 16.90 8.66
C GLU A 259 -1.54 16.05 9.78
N THR A 260 -2.73 16.41 10.29
CA THR A 260 -3.38 15.71 11.41
C THR A 260 -4.26 14.55 10.95
N HIS A 261 -4.42 14.34 9.64
CA HIS A 261 -5.14 13.18 9.13
C HIS A 261 -4.35 11.90 9.39
N ILE A 262 -5.05 10.79 9.53
CA ILE A 262 -4.46 9.52 9.98
C ILE A 262 -4.31 8.54 8.82
N MET A 263 -3.15 7.91 8.73
CA MET A 263 -2.98 6.69 7.97
C MET A 263 -3.19 5.50 8.89
N TRP A 264 -4.17 4.66 8.57
CA TRP A 264 -4.32 3.35 9.16
C TRP A 264 -3.61 2.32 8.28
N PHE A 265 -2.63 1.63 8.85
CA PHE A 265 -1.96 0.51 8.24
C PHE A 265 -2.33 -0.77 8.99
N VAL A 266 -3.16 -1.60 8.36
CA VAL A 266 -3.72 -2.81 8.95
C VAL A 266 -3.01 -4.03 8.40
N ARG A 267 -2.42 -4.83 9.27
CA ARG A 267 -1.99 -6.19 8.95
C ARG A 267 -3.10 -7.13 9.43
N TRP A 268 -3.72 -7.86 8.51
CA TRP A 268 -4.77 -8.82 8.81
C TRP A 268 -4.31 -10.27 8.53
N SER A 269 -4.66 -11.22 9.40
CA SER A 269 -4.55 -12.67 9.13
C SER A 269 -5.62 -13.45 9.92
N PRO A 270 -5.69 -14.79 9.76
CA PRO A 270 -6.61 -15.62 10.52
C PRO A 270 -6.50 -15.52 12.05
N TRP A 271 -5.34 -15.14 12.58
CA TRP A 271 -5.11 -15.08 14.03
C TRP A 271 -5.61 -13.78 14.66
N GLY A 272 -5.60 -12.69 13.89
CA GLY A 272 -5.92 -11.36 14.40
C GLY A 272 -5.46 -10.28 13.45
N PHE A 273 -5.73 -9.04 13.85
CA PHE A 273 -5.29 -7.87 13.11
C PHE A 273 -4.45 -6.93 13.98
N SER A 274 -3.36 -6.45 13.40
CA SER A 274 -2.57 -5.36 13.95
C SER A 274 -2.92 -4.09 13.21
N GLU A 275 -3.38 -3.09 13.96
CA GLU A 275 -3.67 -1.76 13.45
C GLU A 275 -2.53 -0.84 13.89
N PHE A 276 -1.85 -0.25 12.92
CA PHE A 276 -0.89 0.81 13.12
C PHE A 276 -1.53 2.13 12.66
N ASN A 277 -1.42 3.18 13.46
CA ASN A 277 -1.87 4.51 13.07
C ASN A 277 -0.74 5.53 13.17
N ILE A 278 -0.72 6.46 12.21
CA ILE A 278 0.25 7.53 12.14
C ILE A 278 -0.34 8.76 11.44
N GLU A 279 0.04 9.93 11.90
CA GLU A 279 -0.33 11.20 11.29
C GLU A 279 0.38 11.46 9.95
N PHE A 280 -0.34 12.08 9.03
CA PHE A 280 0.17 12.43 7.70
C PHE A 280 1.39 13.34 7.76
N GLY A 281 1.48 14.22 8.75
CA GLY A 281 2.62 15.13 8.91
C GLY A 281 3.97 14.41 8.94
N HIS A 282 4.05 13.20 9.51
CA HIS A 282 5.27 12.39 9.50
C HIS A 282 5.50 11.70 8.14
N LEU A 283 4.43 11.16 7.56
CA LEU A 283 4.46 10.40 6.30
C LEU A 283 4.83 11.25 5.09
N VAL A 284 4.29 12.47 5.01
CA VAL A 284 4.46 13.37 3.86
C VAL A 284 5.92 13.74 3.65
N LYS A 285 6.65 14.00 4.74
CA LYS A 285 8.08 14.37 4.71
C LYS A 285 8.90 13.27 4.05
N MET A 286 8.71 12.02 4.48
CA MET A 286 9.38 10.85 3.89
C MET A 286 8.89 10.57 2.47
N GLY A 287 7.60 10.79 2.18
CA GLY A 287 7.01 10.61 0.85
C GLY A 287 7.65 11.52 -0.20
N ILE A 288 7.80 12.81 0.10
CA ILE A 288 8.44 13.80 -0.78
C ILE A 288 9.86 13.34 -1.13
N ILE A 289 10.64 13.02 -0.11
CA ILE A 289 12.02 12.55 -0.24
C ILE A 289 12.09 11.28 -1.09
N SER A 290 11.20 10.33 -0.84
CA SER A 290 11.14 9.04 -1.56
C SER A 290 10.81 9.23 -3.04
N ALA A 291 9.84 10.10 -3.36
CA ALA A 291 9.42 10.39 -4.73
C ALA A 291 10.56 11.01 -5.54
N ILE A 292 11.22 12.01 -4.97
CA ILE A 292 12.33 12.73 -5.61
C ILE A 292 13.53 11.79 -5.80
N LEU A 293 13.91 11.07 -4.75
CA LEU A 293 15.01 10.10 -4.83
C LEU A 293 14.73 9.03 -5.90
N TYR A 294 13.50 8.50 -5.96
CA TYR A 294 13.11 7.51 -6.95
C TYR A 294 13.30 8.01 -8.38
N LEU A 295 12.79 9.20 -8.69
CA LEU A 295 12.85 9.73 -10.04
C LEU A 295 14.27 10.16 -10.41
N THR A 296 15.06 10.71 -9.48
CA THR A 296 16.49 10.93 -9.71
C THR A 296 17.21 9.63 -10.04
N LEU A 297 16.97 8.56 -9.27
CA LEU A 297 17.55 7.24 -9.57
C LEU A 297 17.09 6.72 -10.93
N LYS A 298 15.81 6.88 -11.29
CA LYS A 298 15.26 6.47 -12.59
C LYS A 298 15.94 7.21 -13.76
N GLN A 299 16.33 8.46 -13.57
CA GLN A 299 17.06 9.23 -14.59
C GLN A 299 18.56 8.96 -14.60
N ARG A 300 19.13 8.50 -13.48
CA ARG A 300 20.56 8.19 -13.38
C ARG A 300 20.89 6.76 -13.80
N ILE A 301 20.03 5.81 -13.47
CA ILE A 301 20.23 4.37 -13.72
C ILE A 301 19.43 4.02 -14.99
N ILE A 302 20.10 4.15 -16.13
CA ILE A 302 19.47 3.97 -17.44
C ILE A 302 19.92 2.63 -18.05
N THR A 303 21.17 2.24 -17.82
CA THR A 303 21.77 1.06 -18.45
C THR A 303 22.40 0.12 -17.40
N ILE A 304 22.77 -1.08 -17.82
CA ILE A 304 23.41 -2.08 -16.95
C ILE A 304 24.77 -1.58 -16.43
N ASP A 305 25.44 -0.68 -17.17
CA ASP A 305 26.74 -0.12 -16.77
C ASP A 305 26.63 0.81 -15.56
N ASP A 306 25.41 1.27 -15.22
CA ASP A 306 25.12 2.07 -14.03
C ASP A 306 25.03 1.22 -12.75
N LEU A 307 25.22 -0.11 -12.86
CA LEU A 307 25.17 -1.09 -11.78
C LEU A 307 26.57 -1.62 -11.42
N PRO A 308 26.82 -2.08 -10.18
CA PRO A 308 25.87 -2.32 -9.09
C PRO A 308 25.27 -1.05 -8.49
N PHE A 309 24.06 -1.17 -7.93
CA PHE A 309 23.36 -0.04 -7.34
C PHE A 309 24.14 0.52 -6.14
N GLN A 310 24.40 1.83 -6.19
CA GLN A 310 24.97 2.61 -5.09
C GLN A 310 24.48 4.05 -5.14
N TYR A 311 24.46 4.72 -3.99
CA TYR A 311 24.15 6.14 -3.91
C TYR A 311 25.38 7.00 -4.21
N VAL A 312 25.21 7.98 -5.08
CA VAL A 312 26.27 8.96 -5.40
C VAL A 312 26.20 10.17 -4.47
N ASN A 313 27.23 11.03 -4.52
CA ASN A 313 27.43 12.08 -3.51
C ASN A 313 26.26 13.07 -3.34
N TYR A 314 25.54 13.39 -4.42
CA TYR A 314 24.37 14.27 -4.32
C TYR A 314 23.09 13.54 -3.86
N GLU A 315 23.06 12.21 -3.85
CA GLU A 315 21.93 11.42 -3.33
C GLU A 315 22.09 11.10 -1.84
N LYS A 316 23.33 10.97 -1.35
CA LYS A 316 23.62 10.61 0.05
C LYS A 316 22.93 11.52 1.09
N PRO A 317 22.95 12.87 0.96
CA PRO A 317 22.24 13.73 1.92
C PRO A 317 20.72 13.47 1.93
N LEU A 318 20.14 13.18 0.77
CA LEU A 318 18.71 12.87 0.67
C LEU A 318 18.38 11.53 1.34
N VAL A 319 19.28 10.55 1.25
CA VAL A 319 19.16 9.25 1.95
C VAL A 319 19.31 9.40 3.46
N GLU A 320 20.14 10.33 3.93
CA GLU A 320 20.23 10.65 5.37
C GLU A 320 18.91 11.23 5.88
N LEU A 321 18.28 12.14 5.13
CA LEU A 321 16.94 12.64 5.45
C LEU A 321 15.88 11.54 5.41
N LEU A 322 15.92 10.67 4.40
CA LEU A 322 15.02 9.52 4.29
C LEU A 322 15.10 8.64 5.55
N ASN A 323 16.31 8.38 6.06
CA ASN A 323 16.53 7.57 7.26
C ASN A 323 16.10 8.28 8.55
N LYS A 324 16.36 9.59 8.65
CA LYS A 324 15.86 10.45 9.75
C LYS A 324 14.34 10.35 9.87
N TYR A 325 13.62 10.55 8.76
CA TYR A 325 12.16 10.53 8.77
C TYR A 325 11.57 9.13 8.91
N TYR A 326 12.25 8.10 8.39
CA TYR A 326 11.88 6.71 8.66
C TYR A 326 11.86 6.43 10.17
N ASN A 327 12.91 6.81 10.91
CA ASN A 327 12.96 6.59 12.36
C ASN A 327 11.83 7.33 13.08
N ILE A 328 11.57 8.60 12.72
CA ILE A 328 10.45 9.37 13.28
C ILE A 328 9.12 8.67 13.03
N ILE A 329 8.91 8.13 11.84
CA ILE A 329 7.69 7.38 11.50
C ILE A 329 7.54 6.14 12.38
N ILE A 330 8.59 5.32 12.50
CA ILE A 330 8.53 4.10 13.32
C ILE A 330 8.30 4.42 14.79
N ASP A 331 8.91 5.49 15.31
CA ASP A 331 8.79 5.90 16.71
C ASP A 331 7.44 6.56 17.04
N SER A 332 6.76 7.13 16.04
CA SER A 332 5.46 7.81 16.21
C SER A 332 4.25 6.92 15.94
N MET A 333 4.43 5.73 15.37
CA MET A 333 3.34 4.80 15.10
C MET A 333 2.77 4.22 16.41
N ASN A 334 1.47 4.42 16.64
CA ASN A 334 0.77 3.67 17.67
C ASN A 334 0.31 2.32 17.11
N HIS A 335 0.32 1.30 17.95
CA HIS A 335 -0.12 -0.05 17.60
C HIS A 335 -1.22 -0.54 18.54
N ARG A 336 -2.20 -1.23 17.95
CA ARG A 336 -3.20 -2.02 18.67
C ARG A 336 -3.35 -3.37 17.99
N TYR A 337 -3.28 -4.45 18.77
CA TYR A 337 -3.61 -5.79 18.32
C TYR A 337 -5.03 -6.18 18.75
N ILE A 338 -5.76 -6.85 17.85
CA ILE A 338 -7.10 -7.39 18.13
C ILE A 338 -7.15 -8.85 17.68
N ASP A 339 -7.49 -9.71 18.62
CA ASP A 339 -7.60 -11.15 18.44
C ASP A 339 -8.92 -11.56 17.78
N HIS A 340 -8.86 -12.53 16.87
CA HIS A 340 -10.03 -13.10 16.19
C HIS A 340 -10.65 -14.31 16.89
N ILE A 341 -10.04 -14.87 17.94
CA ILE A 341 -10.50 -16.09 18.65
C ILE A 341 -11.99 -16.05 18.99
N ASN A 342 -12.50 -14.91 19.43
CA ASN A 342 -13.91 -14.77 19.83
C ASN A 342 -14.79 -14.13 18.76
N LEU A 343 -14.22 -13.66 17.64
CA LEU A 343 -14.94 -13.00 16.55
C LEU A 343 -15.29 -13.97 15.41
N TYR A 344 -14.39 -14.91 15.12
CA TYR A 344 -14.50 -15.87 14.02
C TYR A 344 -14.06 -17.28 14.45
N PRO A 345 -14.83 -17.98 15.29
CA PRO A 345 -14.49 -19.35 15.72
C PRO A 345 -14.29 -20.31 14.53
N GLU A 346 -14.90 -20.03 13.38
CA GLU A 346 -14.73 -20.79 12.14
C GLU A 346 -13.28 -20.80 11.64
N PHE A 347 -12.47 -19.78 11.95
CA PHE A 347 -11.05 -19.79 11.61
C PHE A 347 -10.26 -20.79 12.42
N HIS A 348 -10.57 -20.91 13.72
CA HIS A 348 -9.89 -21.84 14.60
C HIS A 348 -10.26 -23.27 14.23
N MET A 349 -11.54 -23.52 13.97
CA MET A 349 -12.00 -24.79 13.40
C MET A 349 -11.36 -25.09 12.04
N TYR A 350 -11.26 -24.10 11.15
CA TYR A 350 -10.63 -24.31 9.85
C TYR A 350 -9.14 -24.60 9.97
N ARG A 351 -8.42 -23.89 10.85
CA ARG A 351 -7.00 -24.13 11.13
C ARG A 351 -6.80 -25.54 11.68
N GLU A 352 -7.51 -25.92 12.75
CA GLU A 352 -7.41 -27.26 13.35
C GLU A 352 -7.67 -28.37 12.32
N VAL A 353 -8.64 -28.14 11.42
CA VAL A 353 -8.98 -29.09 10.37
C VAL A 353 -7.99 -29.02 9.20
N THR A 354 -7.28 -27.91 8.95
CA THR A 354 -6.41 -27.73 7.77
C THR A 354 -4.91 -27.64 8.02
N GLU A 355 -4.46 -27.70 9.28
CA GLU A 355 -3.03 -27.75 9.66
C GLU A 355 -2.28 -28.88 8.93
N ASN A 356 -2.98 -29.95 8.53
CA ASN A 356 -2.42 -31.08 7.78
C ASN A 356 -2.73 -31.07 6.27
N PHE A 357 -3.36 -30.02 5.74
CA PHE A 357 -3.85 -29.97 4.36
C PHE A 357 -2.91 -29.21 3.42
N LYS A 358 -2.76 -29.76 2.20
CA LYS A 358 -2.00 -29.18 1.10
C LYS A 358 -2.92 -28.49 0.09
N PHE A 359 -2.61 -27.27 -0.28
CA PHE A 359 -3.45 -26.41 -1.12
C PHE A 359 -2.89 -26.31 -2.53
N LYS A 360 -3.71 -26.59 -3.55
CA LYS A 360 -3.39 -26.23 -4.95
C LYS A 360 -4.03 -24.88 -5.29
N VAL A 361 -3.26 -23.99 -5.91
CA VAL A 361 -3.78 -22.73 -6.44
C VAL A 361 -4.31 -23.03 -7.84
N SER A 362 -5.64 -23.13 -7.96
CA SER A 362 -6.35 -23.31 -9.23
C SER A 362 -6.49 -21.99 -9.98
#